data_AF-A0A957NPX9-F1
#
_entry.id   AF-A0A957NPX9-F1
#
_cell.length_a   1.000
_cell.length_b   1.000
_cell.length_c   1.000
_cell.angle_alpha   90.00
_cell.angle_beta   90.00
_cell.angle_gamma   90.00
#
_symmetry.space_group_name_H-M   'P 1'
#
loop_
_entity.id
_entity.type
_entity.pdbx_description
1 polymer ?
#
loop_
_entity_poly.entity_id
_entity_poly.type
_entity_poly.pdbx_seq_one_letter_code
_entity_poly.pdbx_strand_id
1 'polypeptide(L)' 'TGLALSLGTILSGAILVEVVFGYPGVGTMLLQAVRGFDWFVIQGIVFLVILSVAFTMLVIDLLYPFLDPRITYRSE' A
#
# COMPACT_ATOMS: atom_id res chain seq x y z
N THR A 1 -12.26 10.51 1.76
CA THR A 1 -12.73 9.16 1.41
C THR A 1 -12.14 8.60 0.11
N GLY A 2 -11.63 9.42 -0.84
CA GLY A 2 -11.08 8.93 -2.11
C GLY A 2 -9.86 8.00 -1.99
N LEU A 3 -8.93 8.27 -1.06
CA LEU A 3 -7.71 7.46 -0.88
C LEU A 3 -7.98 6.03 -0.36
N ALA A 4 -8.97 5.87 0.52
CA ALA A 4 -9.35 4.56 1.04
C ALA A 4 -9.97 3.69 -0.06
N LEU A 5 -10.80 4.30 -0.92
CA LEU A 5 -11.40 3.63 -2.08
C LEU A 5 -10.33 3.26 -3.12
N SER A 6 -9.38 4.16 -3.41
CA SER A 6 -8.31 3.89 -4.38
C SER A 6 -7.36 2.79 -3.91
N LEU A 7 -6.97 2.79 -2.63
CA LEU A 7 -6.17 1.70 -2.04
C LEU A 7 -6.91 0.35 -2.10
N GLY A 8 -8.21 0.33 -1.79
CA GLY A 8 -9.05 -0.86 -1.93
C GLY A 8 -9.08 -1.40 -3.37
N THR A 9 -9.22 -0.52 -4.36
CA THR A 9 -9.18 -0.93 -5.78
C THR A 9 -7.83 -1.46 -6.22
N ILE A 10 -6.72 -0.89 -5.74
CA ILE A 10 -5.36 -1.34 -6.07
C ILE A 10 -5.10 -2.73 -5.48
N LEU A 11 -5.45 -2.93 -4.20
CA LEU A 11 -5.34 -4.23 -3.53
C LEU A 11 -6.17 -5.30 -4.23
N SER A 12 -7.41 -4.97 -4.61
CA SER A 12 -8.29 -5.92 -5.31
C SER A 12 -7.78 -6.27 -6.71
N GLY A 13 -7.17 -5.31 -7.42
CA GLY A 13 -6.50 -5.55 -8.70
C GLY A 13 -5.25 -6.43 -8.56
N ALA A 14 -4.45 -6.23 -7.51
CA ALA A 14 -3.28 -7.06 -7.23
C ALA A 14 -3.64 -8.52 -6.97
N ILE A 15 -4.71 -8.78 -6.20
CA ILE A 15 -5.22 -10.15 -5.95
C ILE A 15 -5.65 -10.82 -7.26
N LEU A 16 -6.32 -10.09 -8.15
CA LEU A 16 -6.75 -10.64 -9.45
C LEU A 16 -5.54 -11.10 -10.28
N VAL A 17 -4.47 -10.30 -10.33
CA VAL A 17 -3.24 -10.64 -11.04
C VAL A 17 -2.58 -11.87 -10.42
N GLU A 18 -2.47 -11.94 -9.09
CA GLU A 18 -1.89 -13.10 -8.40
C GLU A 18 -2.65 -14.41 -8.69
N VAL A 19 -3.98 -14.36 -8.70
CA VAL A 19 -4.83 -15.55 -8.97
C VAL A 19 -4.76 -15.98 -10.44
N VAL A 20 -4.80 -15.03 -11.38
CA VAL A 20 -4.81 -15.34 -12.82
C VAL A 20 -3.45 -15.86 -13.29
N PHE A 21 -2.35 -15.29 -12.79
CA PHE A 21 -1.00 -15.69 -13.19
C PHE A 21 -0.39 -16.77 -12.28
N GLY A 22 -1.07 -17.18 -11.21
CA GLY A 22 -0.58 -18.18 -10.27
C GLY A 22 0.69 -17.76 -9.52
N TYR A 23 0.94 -16.45 -9.41
CA TYR A 23 2.12 -15.92 -8.74
C TYR A 23 1.81 -15.71 -7.25
N PRO A 24 2.50 -16.42 -6.33
CA PRO A 24 2.22 -16.31 -4.91
C PRO A 24 2.64 -14.93 -4.41
N GLY A 25 1.68 -14.20 -3.83
CA GLY A 25 1.89 -12.85 -3.31
C GLY A 25 1.15 -12.60 -2.00
N VAL A 26 1.20 -11.35 -1.57
CA VAL A 26 0.64 -10.93 -0.28
C VAL A 26 -0.91 -10.93 -0.32
N GLY A 27 -1.49 -10.70 -1.51
CA GLY A 27 -2.94 -10.68 -1.70
C GLY A 27 -3.59 -12.06 -1.54
N THR A 28 -2.97 -13.09 -2.12
CA THR A 28 -3.38 -14.50 -2.00
C THR A 28 -3.19 -15.03 -0.58
N MET A 29 -2.11 -14.63 0.11
CA MET A 29 -1.92 -14.91 1.54
C MET A 29 -3.02 -14.28 2.40
N LEU A 30 -3.38 -13.02 2.14
CA LEU A 30 -4.47 -12.35 2.85
C LEU A 30 -5.81 -13.04 2.59
N LEU A 31 -6.10 -13.44 1.35
CA LEU A 31 -7.31 -14.19 1.01
C LEU A 31 -7.38 -15.53 1.77
N GLN A 32 -6.25 -16.22 1.88
CA GLN A 32 -6.15 -17.50 2.60
C GLN A 32 -6.31 -17.30 4.11
N ALA A 33 -5.72 -16.26 4.68
CA ALA A 33 -5.87 -15.90 6.09
C ALA A 33 -7.31 -15.51 6.44
N VAL A 34 -8.00 -14.77 5.56
CA VAL A 34 -9.43 -14.44 5.70
C VAL A 34 -10.29 -15.70 5.67
N ARG A 35 -10.03 -16.63 4.76
CA ARG A 35 -10.75 -17.92 4.69
C ARG A 35 -10.47 -18.81 5.90
N GLY A 36 -9.25 -18.74 6.44
CA GLY A 36 -8.83 -19.48 7.64
C GLY A 36 -9.17 -18.79 8.96
N PHE A 37 -9.79 -17.60 8.93
CA PHE A 37 -10.02 -16.75 10.11
C PHE A 37 -8.77 -16.52 10.97
N ASP A 38 -7.59 -16.46 10.33
CA ASP A 38 -6.34 -16.16 11.01
C ASP A 38 -6.16 -14.65 11.16
N TRP A 39 -6.64 -14.12 12.27
CA TRP A 39 -6.62 -12.69 12.57
C TRP A 39 -5.20 -12.13 12.74
N PHE A 40 -4.25 -12.93 13.22
CA PHE A 40 -2.87 -12.47 13.41
C PHE A 40 -2.18 -12.20 12.07
N VAL A 41 -2.37 -13.12 11.11
CA VAL A 41 -1.81 -12.96 9.76
C VAL A 41 -2.47 -11.79 9.03
N ILE A 42 -3.80 -11.65 9.11
CA ILE A 42 -4.52 -10.51 8.52
C ILE A 42 -3.97 -9.19 9.07
N GLN A 43 -3.86 -9.08 10.39
CA GLN A 43 -3.37 -7.86 11.03
C GLN A 43 -1.91 -7.57 10.67
N GLY A 44 -1.06 -8.60 10.60
CA GLY A 44 0.34 -8.47 10.18
C GLY A 44 0.48 -7.96 8.74
N ILE A 45 -0.30 -8.51 7.82
CA ILE A 45 -0.32 -8.06 6.41
C ILE A 45 -0.80 -6.62 6.31
N VAL A 46 -1.92 -6.28 6.98
CA VAL A 46 -2.46 -4.92 6.96
C VAL A 46 -1.45 -3.92 7.54
N PHE A 47 -0.77 -4.28 8.62
CA PHE A 47 0.28 -3.44 9.21
C PHE A 47 1.43 -3.19 8.23
N LEU A 48 1.92 -4.23 7.55
CA LEU A 48 2.97 -4.10 6.53
C LEU A 48 2.56 -3.18 5.37
N VAL A 49 1.31 -3.31 4.89
CA VAL A 49 0.78 -2.46 3.82
C VAL A 49 0.73 -0.99 4.26
N ILE A 50 0.22 -0.72 5.47
CA ILE A 50 0.18 0.64 6.01
C ILE A 50 1.59 1.21 6.13
N LEU A 51 2.54 0.42 6.65
CA LEU A 51 3.93 0.83 6.81
C LEU A 51 4.61 1.12 5.47
N SER A 52 4.36 0.29 4.45
CA SER A 52 4.83 0.51 3.07
C SER A 52 4.30 1.81 2.48
N VAL A 53 3.00 2.08 2.65
CA VAL A 53 2.37 3.31 2.14
C VAL A 53 2.92 4.53 2.87
N ALA A 54 3.04 4.47 4.21
CA ALA A 54 3.63 5.54 5.00
C ALA A 54 5.09 5.79 4.62
N PHE A 55 5.88 4.74 4.42
CA PHE A 55 7.25 4.84 3.94
C PHE A 55 7.32 5.47 2.55
N THR A 56 6.44 5.10 1.63
CA THR A 56 6.36 5.68 0.29
C THR A 56 5.99 7.16 0.36
N MET A 57 5.02 7.53 1.19
CA MET A 57 4.68 8.94 1.45
C MET A 57 5.89 9.72 1.97
N LEU A 58 6.62 9.18 2.94
CA LEU A 58 7.83 9.82 3.48
C LEU A 58 8.92 9.99 2.42
N VAL A 59 9.15 8.96 1.59
CA VAL A 59 10.12 9.04 0.47
C VAL A 59 9.71 10.12 -0.51
N ILE A 60 8.42 10.20 -0.85
CA ILE A 60 7.87 11.20 -1.76
C ILE A 60 8.04 12.61 -1.16
N ASP A 61 7.71 12.81 0.11
CA ASP A 61 7.87 14.09 0.82
C ASP A 61 9.33 14.53 0.88
N LEU A 62 10.26 13.58 0.98
CA LEU A 62 11.70 13.86 0.94
C LEU A 62 12.22 14.15 -0.47
N LEU A 63 11.68 13.48 -1.49
CA LEU A 63 12.05 13.70 -2.89
C LEU A 63 11.47 14.98 -3.47
N TYR A 64 10.27 15.39 -3.05
CA TYR A 64 9.59 16.59 -3.52
C TYR A 64 10.47 17.86 -3.50
N PRO A 65 11.16 18.21 -2.39
CA PRO A 65 12.04 19.37 -2.37
C PRO A 65 13.29 19.24 -3.26
N PHE A 66 13.69 18.01 -3.62
CA PHE A 66 14.84 17.77 -4.49
C PHE A 66 14.48 17.80 -5.98
N LEU A 67 13.27 17.33 -6.34
CA LEU A 67 12.79 17.30 -7.72
C LEU A 67 12.17 18.62 -8.18
N ASP A 68 11.59 19.40 -7.26
CA ASP A 68 10.95 20.68 -7.60
C ASP A 68 11.49 21.84 -6.73
N PRO A 69 12.60 22.49 -7.13
CA PRO A 69 13.19 23.62 -6.39
C PRO A 69 12.34 24.91 -6.47
N ARG A 70 11.20 24.92 -7.19
CA ARG A 70 10.32 26.10 -7.27
C ARG A 70 9.46 26.31 -6.02
N ILE A 71 9.22 25.28 -5.21
CA ILE A 71 8.66 25.39 -3.86
C ILE A 71 9.76 25.76 -2.86
N THR A 72 10.52 26.80 -3.17
CA THR A 72 11.34 27.49 -2.17
C THR A 72 10.37 28.05 -1.13
N TYR A 73 10.59 27.67 0.13
CA TYR A 73 10.06 28.34 1.31
C TYR A 73 10.28 29.86 1.14
N ARG A 74 9.28 30.59 0.65
CA ARG A 74 9.18 32.01 0.95
C ARG A 74 8.65 32.07 2.37
N SER A 75 9.58 32.04 3.31
CA SER A 75 9.37 32.53 4.67
C SER A 75 8.86 33.96 4.55
N GLU A 76 7.60 34.17 4.89
CA GLU A 76 7.18 35.33 5.65
C GLU A 76 6.81 34.87 7.06
#